data_AF-A0A529MG98-F1
#
_entry.id   AF-A0A529MG98-F1
#
_cell.length_a   1.000
_cell.length_b   1.000
_cell.length_c   1.000
_cell.angle_alpha   90.00
_cell.angle_beta   90.00
_cell.angle_gamma   90.00
#
_symmetry.space_group_name_H-M   'P 1'
#
loop_
_entity.id
_entity.type
_entity.pdbx_description
1 polymer ?
#
loop_
_entity_poly.entity_id
_entity_poly.type
_entity_poly.pdbx_seq_one_letter_code
_entity_poly.pdbx_strand_id
1 'polypeptide(L)'
;ANERAPSTLEGAQYSFYFSCALAALYGREALRPVQPERLTDVRIIELAGRIELEASSDFASAFPAETPARVVMDQGKGPEEMIVRHPLGDVLRPLSADPIWEKFKGLSRENVHPRWQDEILSAIGNLEAAGLGPLLAALSRRGRRYAEDDAAILLS
;
A
#
# COMPACT_ATOMS: atom_id res chain seq x y z
N ALA A 1 6.15 0.37 18.85
CA ALA A 1 5.45 1.60 19.30
C ALA A 1 5.52 2.64 18.19
N ASN A 2 4.95 3.85 18.35
CA ASN A 2 5.14 4.94 17.36
C ASN A 2 6.57 5.50 17.48
N GLU A 3 7.55 4.80 16.89
CA GLU A 3 8.98 5.07 17.04
C GLU A 3 9.53 5.84 15.85
N ARG A 4 10.45 6.80 16.07
CA ARG A 4 11.07 7.55 14.97
C ARG A 4 12.02 6.68 14.12
N ALA A 5 12.68 5.70 14.76
CA ALA A 5 13.63 4.80 14.13
C ALA A 5 13.30 3.33 14.49
N PRO A 6 12.22 2.76 13.94
CA PRO A 6 11.85 1.38 14.22
C PRO A 6 12.88 0.41 13.62
N SER A 7 13.22 -0.65 14.36
CA SER A 7 14.18 -1.67 13.93
C SER A 7 13.54 -2.88 13.26
N THR A 8 12.20 -2.93 13.19
CA THR A 8 11.43 -4.05 12.61
C THR A 8 10.41 -3.55 11.61
N LEU A 9 10.05 -4.40 10.64
CA LEU A 9 8.99 -4.10 9.67
C LEU A 9 7.63 -3.88 10.34
N GLU A 10 7.35 -4.58 11.43
CA GLU A 10 6.15 -4.36 12.24
C GLU A 10 6.18 -2.99 12.91
N GLY A 11 7.30 -2.62 13.53
CA GLY A 11 7.47 -1.29 14.11
C GLY A 11 7.33 -0.17 13.09
N ALA A 12 7.85 -0.36 11.88
CA ALA A 12 7.70 0.57 10.76
C ALA A 12 6.23 0.78 10.36
N GLN A 13 5.42 -0.28 10.33
CA GLN A 13 3.99 -0.20 10.00
C GLN A 13 3.19 0.61 11.02
N TYR A 14 3.58 0.59 12.30
CA TYR A 14 2.90 1.32 13.38
C TYR A 14 3.55 2.68 13.72
N SER A 15 4.57 3.09 12.96
CA SER A 15 5.23 4.38 13.15
C SER A 15 4.74 5.41 12.14
N PHE A 16 4.06 6.45 12.62
CA PHE A 16 3.68 7.61 11.81
C PHE A 16 4.93 8.36 11.34
N TYR A 17 5.91 8.56 12.21
CA TYR A 17 7.14 9.28 11.90
C TYR A 17 7.88 8.64 10.72
N PHE A 18 8.14 7.33 10.83
CA PHE A 18 8.85 6.59 9.81
C PHE A 18 8.04 6.49 8.52
N SER A 19 6.75 6.16 8.61
CA SER A 19 5.89 5.99 7.43
C SER A 19 5.72 7.30 6.64
N CYS A 20 5.53 8.42 7.32
CA CYS A 20 5.45 9.74 6.68
C CYS A 20 6.78 10.12 6.02
N ALA A 21 7.91 9.92 6.70
CA ALA A 21 9.22 10.19 6.13
C ALA A 21 9.53 9.33 4.90
N LEU A 22 9.25 8.02 4.97
CA LEU A 22 9.40 7.07 3.87
C LEU A 22 8.55 7.50 2.65
N ALA A 23 7.28 7.84 2.88
CA ALA A 23 6.39 8.29 1.82
C ALA A 23 6.80 9.63 1.21
N ALA A 24 7.32 10.56 2.02
CA ALA A 24 7.80 11.86 1.53
C ALA A 24 9.04 11.72 0.63
N LEU A 25 9.95 10.81 0.96
CA LEU A 25 11.21 10.62 0.21
C LEU A 25 11.07 9.70 -1.00
N TYR A 26 10.22 8.67 -0.90
CA TYR A 26 10.15 7.57 -1.88
C TYR A 26 8.77 7.36 -2.49
N GLY A 27 7.81 8.20 -2.12
CA GLY A 27 6.43 8.10 -2.57
C GLY A 27 5.62 7.02 -1.85
N ARG A 28 4.31 7.04 -2.06
CA ARG A 28 3.34 6.15 -1.39
C ARG A 28 3.58 4.66 -1.64
N GLU A 29 4.14 4.30 -2.79
CA GLU A 29 4.35 2.90 -3.16
C GLU A 29 5.45 2.25 -2.32
N ALA A 30 6.34 3.05 -1.73
CA ALA A 30 7.37 2.54 -0.82
C ALA A 30 6.79 1.96 0.49
N LEU A 31 5.52 2.24 0.79
CA LEU A 31 4.80 1.64 1.92
C LEU A 31 4.27 0.22 1.60
N ARG A 32 4.45 -0.30 0.38
CA ARG A 32 3.72 -1.48 -0.12
C ARG A 32 4.61 -2.50 -0.89
N PRO A 33 5.18 -3.50 -0.20
CA PRO A 33 5.46 -3.51 1.24
C PRO A 33 6.71 -2.69 1.55
N VAL A 34 6.84 -2.26 2.81
CA VAL A 34 8.09 -1.66 3.30
C VAL A 34 9.20 -2.69 3.17
N GLN A 35 10.29 -2.30 2.50
CA GLN A 35 11.45 -3.17 2.30
C GLN A 35 12.39 -3.09 3.52
N PRO A 36 13.00 -4.20 3.98
CA PRO A 36 13.89 -4.21 5.15
C PRO A 36 15.01 -3.17 5.10
N GLU A 37 15.55 -2.91 3.91
CA GLU A 37 16.64 -1.95 3.70
C GLU A 37 16.24 -0.51 4.03
N ARG A 38 14.93 -0.21 4.09
CA ARG A 38 14.42 1.10 4.49
C ARG A 38 14.56 1.36 5.98
N LEU A 39 14.66 0.33 6.80
CA LEU A 39 14.78 0.48 8.27
C LEU A 39 16.09 1.15 8.68
N THR A 40 17.14 1.03 7.86
CA THR A 40 18.48 1.57 8.14
C THR A 40 18.84 2.77 7.27
N ASP A 41 17.89 3.29 6.47
CA ASP A 41 18.13 4.46 5.63
C ASP A 41 18.21 5.73 6.48
N VAL A 42 19.42 6.30 6.57
CA VAL A 42 19.70 7.49 7.38
C VAL A 42 18.82 8.68 7.00
N ARG A 43 18.45 8.83 5.73
CA ARG A 43 17.62 9.97 5.29
C ARG A 43 16.19 9.86 5.83
N ILE A 44 15.66 8.63 5.88
CA ILE A 44 14.33 8.37 6.46
C ILE A 44 14.38 8.64 7.95
N ILE A 45 15.39 8.14 8.65
CA ILE A 45 15.54 8.29 10.10
C ILE A 45 15.70 9.77 10.47
N GLU A 46 16.52 10.52 9.74
CA GLU A 46 16.71 11.97 9.95
C GLU A 46 15.42 12.76 9.73
N LEU A 47 14.67 12.47 8.66
CA LEU A 47 13.40 13.16 8.40
C LEU A 47 12.33 12.76 9.43
N ALA A 48 12.23 11.47 9.78
CA ALA A 48 11.35 10.98 10.83
C ALA A 48 11.68 11.61 12.19
N GLY A 49 12.95 11.97 12.42
CA GLY A 49 13.43 12.72 13.58
C GLY A 49 12.89 14.15 13.69
N ARG A 50 12.42 14.74 12.59
CA ARG A 50 11.92 16.14 12.51
C ARG A 50 10.39 16.25 12.50
N ILE A 51 9.69 15.13 12.35
CA ILE A 51 8.23 15.12 12.26
C ILE A 51 7.65 15.16 13.68
N GLU A 52 6.84 16.16 14.01
CA GLU A 52 6.06 16.15 15.25
C GLU A 52 4.64 15.64 14.99
N LEU A 53 4.08 14.93 15.97
CA LEU A 53 2.71 14.40 15.91
C LEU A 53 1.92 14.92 17.11
N GLU A 54 0.85 15.63 16.82
CA GLU A 54 0.01 16.26 17.84
C GLU A 54 -1.46 15.91 17.62
N ALA A 55 -2.18 15.67 18.71
CA ALA A 55 -3.63 15.55 18.65
C ALA A 55 -4.25 16.94 18.42
N SER A 56 -4.98 17.09 17.31
CA SER A 56 -5.63 18.37 16.98
C SER A 56 -6.97 18.49 17.69
N SER A 57 -7.20 19.61 18.39
CA SER A 57 -8.50 19.97 18.96
C SER A 57 -9.59 20.07 17.88
N ASP A 58 -9.22 20.45 16.65
CA ASP A 58 -10.14 20.62 15.53
C ASP A 58 -10.81 19.30 15.11
N PHE A 59 -10.22 18.16 15.52
CA PHE A 59 -10.64 16.82 15.15
C PHE A 59 -11.14 15.98 16.34
N ALA A 60 -11.18 16.56 17.55
CA ALA A 60 -11.44 15.83 18.78
C ALA A 60 -12.79 15.08 18.81
N SER A 61 -13.80 15.59 18.09
CA SER A 61 -15.15 15.00 17.99
C SER A 61 -15.47 14.39 16.64
N ALA A 62 -14.48 14.26 15.74
CA ALA A 62 -14.70 13.82 14.37
C ALA A 62 -15.03 12.32 14.26
N PHE A 63 -14.47 11.50 15.15
CA PHE A 63 -14.71 10.06 15.16
C PHE A 63 -16.11 9.70 15.71
N PRO A 64 -16.82 8.70 15.15
CA PRO A 64 -16.43 7.82 14.03
C PRO A 64 -16.78 8.35 12.64
N ALA A 65 -17.40 9.54 12.54
CA ALA A 65 -17.89 10.07 11.26
C ALA A 65 -16.76 10.40 10.28
N GLU A 66 -15.63 10.90 10.79
CA GLU A 66 -14.43 11.20 10.02
C GLU A 66 -13.18 10.73 10.77
N THR A 67 -12.10 10.48 10.02
CA THR A 67 -10.76 10.22 10.57
C THR A 67 -9.75 11.21 9.96
N PRO A 68 -9.91 12.51 10.25
CA PRO A 68 -9.16 13.56 9.59
C PRO A 68 -7.68 13.56 10.01
N ALA A 69 -6.82 13.94 9.08
CA ALA A 69 -5.42 14.22 9.33
C ALA A 69 -5.03 15.56 8.68
N ARG A 70 -4.21 16.34 9.39
CA ARG A 70 -3.59 17.57 8.90
C ARG A 70 -2.08 17.36 8.82
N VAL A 71 -1.49 17.73 7.69
CA VAL A 71 -0.04 17.78 7.50
C VAL A 71 0.36 19.23 7.28
N VAL A 72 1.32 19.71 8.05
CA VAL A 72 1.96 21.01 7.86
C VAL A 72 3.43 20.77 7.54
N MET A 73 3.95 21.42 6.51
CA MET A 73 5.34 21.29 6.09
C MET A 73 5.93 22.67 5.80
N ASP A 74 7.12 22.94 6.32
CA ASP A 74 7.90 24.14 5.97
C ASP A 74 9.18 23.71 5.24
N GLN A 75 9.35 24.20 4.02
CA GLN A 75 10.51 23.94 3.17
C GLN A 75 11.44 25.16 3.04
N GLY A 76 11.37 26.11 3.98
CA GLY A 76 12.14 27.37 3.97
C GLY A 76 11.42 28.52 3.27
N LYS A 77 10.17 28.33 2.86
CA LYS A 77 9.29 29.37 2.29
C LYS A 77 8.09 29.69 3.19
N GLY A 78 8.06 29.13 4.39
CA GLY A 78 6.93 29.19 5.32
C GLY A 78 6.10 27.91 5.29
N PRO A 79 5.17 27.75 6.25
CA PRO A 79 4.35 26.56 6.39
C PRO A 79 3.29 26.46 5.29
N GLU A 80 3.22 25.30 4.65
CA GLU A 80 2.12 24.86 3.79
C GLU A 80 1.32 23.77 4.48
N GLU A 81 0.00 23.76 4.28
CA GLU A 81 -0.92 22.87 4.96
C GLU A 81 -1.78 22.09 3.98
N MET A 82 -2.04 20.82 4.31
CA MET A 82 -3.09 20.02 3.70
C MET A 82 -3.88 19.25 4.76
N ILE A 83 -5.21 19.29 4.64
CA ILE A 83 -6.14 18.51 5.46
C ILE A 83 -6.82 17.46 4.59
N VAL A 84 -6.81 16.20 5.06
CA VAL A 84 -7.58 15.10 4.48
C VAL A 84 -8.61 14.68 5.52
N ARG A 85 -9.90 14.91 5.25
CA ARG A 85 -11.00 14.50 6.14
C ARG A 85 -11.38 13.03 6.00
N HIS A 86 -11.42 12.54 4.76
CA HIS A 86 -11.75 11.17 4.42
C HIS A 86 -10.57 10.54 3.66
N PRO A 87 -9.83 9.61 4.28
CA PRO A 87 -8.74 8.92 3.59
C PRO A 87 -9.28 8.08 2.44
N LEU A 88 -8.45 7.81 1.43
CA LEU A 88 -8.84 6.93 0.33
C LEU A 88 -9.10 5.51 0.87
N GLY A 89 -10.29 4.97 0.61
CA GLY A 89 -10.77 3.71 1.16
C GLY A 89 -11.76 3.85 2.32
N ASP A 90 -12.02 5.08 2.79
CA ASP A 90 -13.12 5.40 3.69
C ASP A 90 -14.49 5.13 3.01
N VAL A 91 -15.55 4.84 3.77
CA VAL A 91 -16.91 4.65 3.24
C VAL A 91 -17.38 5.87 2.44
N LEU A 92 -16.98 7.08 2.87
CA LEU A 92 -17.28 8.34 2.20
C LEU A 92 -16.30 8.68 1.08
N ARG A 93 -15.20 7.93 0.95
CA ARG A 93 -14.22 8.06 -0.15
C ARG A 93 -13.72 6.68 -0.59
N PRO A 94 -14.59 5.86 -1.20
CA PRO A 94 -14.28 4.48 -1.51
C PRO A 94 -13.20 4.38 -2.60
N LEU A 95 -12.46 3.27 -2.59
CA LEU A 95 -11.61 2.89 -3.71
C LEU A 95 -12.48 2.43 -4.88
N SER A 96 -12.13 2.83 -6.10
CA SER A 96 -12.65 2.17 -7.31
C SER A 96 -12.04 0.78 -7.46
N ALA A 97 -12.59 -0.02 -8.37
CA ALA A 97 -12.09 -1.36 -8.66
C ALA A 97 -10.65 -1.35 -9.19
N ASP A 98 -10.33 -0.50 -10.16
CA ASP A 98 -9.03 -0.54 -10.84
C ASP A 98 -7.83 -0.42 -9.88
N PRO A 99 -7.78 0.54 -8.92
CA PRO A 99 -6.69 0.59 -7.94
C PRO A 99 -6.59 -0.64 -7.04
N ILE A 100 -7.69 -1.36 -6.80
CA ILE A 100 -7.69 -2.61 -6.04
C ILE A 100 -7.06 -3.73 -6.88
N TRP A 101 -7.39 -3.78 -8.17
CA TRP A 101 -6.88 -4.78 -9.11
C TRP A 101 -5.37 -4.58 -9.34
N GLU A 102 -4.95 -3.34 -9.56
CA GLU A 102 -3.54 -2.98 -9.67
C GLU A 102 -2.76 -3.30 -8.39
N LYS A 103 -3.37 -3.06 -7.21
CA LYS A 103 -2.77 -3.47 -5.93
C LYS A 103 -2.59 -4.98 -5.84
N PHE A 104 -3.57 -5.77 -6.29
CA PHE A 104 -3.45 -7.23 -6.32
C PHE A 104 -2.31 -7.69 -7.23
N LYS A 105 -2.21 -7.14 -8.44
CA LYS A 105 -1.11 -7.44 -9.39
C LYS A 105 0.24 -7.10 -8.78
N GLY A 106 0.37 -5.91 -8.19
CA GLY A 106 1.60 -5.44 -7.55
C GLY A 106 2.05 -6.33 -6.39
N LEU A 107 1.13 -6.74 -5.51
CA LEU A 107 1.45 -7.57 -4.35
C LEU A 107 1.74 -9.03 -4.69
N SER A 108 1.16 -9.55 -5.78
CA SER A 108 1.29 -10.96 -6.15
C SER A 108 2.38 -11.22 -7.20
N ARG A 109 2.97 -10.19 -7.81
CA ARG A 109 3.92 -10.31 -8.94
C ARG A 109 5.11 -11.24 -8.70
N GLU A 110 5.61 -11.31 -7.46
CA GLU A 110 6.77 -12.16 -7.13
C GLU A 110 6.39 -13.65 -7.06
N ASN A 111 5.10 -13.98 -6.91
CA ASN A 111 4.63 -15.34 -6.66
C ASN A 111 3.59 -15.83 -7.69
N VAL A 112 2.99 -14.92 -8.46
CA VAL A 112 1.88 -15.20 -9.38
C VAL A 112 2.18 -14.55 -10.73
N HIS A 113 2.32 -15.37 -11.76
CA HIS A 113 2.58 -14.93 -13.13
C HIS A 113 1.46 -13.99 -13.64
N PRO A 114 1.76 -12.94 -14.44
CA PRO A 114 0.76 -11.95 -14.88
C PRO A 114 -0.50 -12.55 -15.51
N ARG A 115 -0.36 -13.55 -16.39
CA ARG A 115 -1.53 -14.25 -16.99
C ARG A 115 -2.42 -14.89 -15.91
N TRP A 116 -1.82 -15.45 -14.88
CA TRP A 116 -2.56 -16.08 -13.78
C TRP A 116 -3.22 -15.03 -12.87
N GLN A 117 -2.59 -13.86 -12.68
CA GLN A 117 -3.23 -12.74 -12.00
C GLN A 117 -4.50 -12.30 -12.74
N ASP A 118 -4.44 -12.18 -14.07
CA ASP A 118 -5.59 -11.81 -14.89
C ASP A 118 -6.70 -12.87 -14.86
N GLU A 119 -6.35 -14.16 -14.88
CA GLU A 119 -7.31 -15.26 -14.69
C GLU A 119 -8.05 -15.15 -13.34
N ILE A 120 -7.32 -14.91 -12.25
CA ILE A 120 -7.89 -14.76 -10.91
C ILE A 120 -8.81 -13.53 -10.85
N LEU A 121 -8.34 -12.37 -11.35
CA LEU A 121 -9.12 -11.13 -11.34
C LEU A 121 -10.38 -11.24 -12.18
N SER A 122 -10.31 -11.89 -13.35
CA SER A 122 -11.47 -12.17 -14.20
C SER A 122 -12.48 -13.07 -13.50
N ALA A 123 -12.02 -14.11 -12.79
CA ALA A 123 -12.91 -14.99 -12.02
C ALA A 123 -13.58 -14.27 -10.84
N ILE A 124 -12.88 -13.36 -10.15
CA ILE A 124 -13.45 -12.50 -9.10
C ILE A 124 -14.51 -11.56 -9.68
N GLY A 125 -14.21 -10.90 -10.80
CA GLY A 125 -15.12 -9.94 -11.44
C GLY A 125 -16.42 -10.58 -11.94
N ASN A 126 -16.41 -11.88 -12.24
CA ASN A 126 -17.56 -12.63 -12.76
C ASN A 126 -18.24 -13.50 -11.69
N LEU A 127 -17.94 -13.32 -10.41
CA LEU A 127 -18.38 -14.24 -9.34
C LEU A 127 -19.91 -14.37 -9.25
N GLU A 128 -20.64 -13.27 -9.39
CA GLU A 128 -22.11 -13.25 -9.33
C GLU A 128 -22.75 -14.04 -10.48
N ALA A 129 -22.14 -14.01 -11.67
CA ALA A 129 -22.67 -14.65 -12.88
C ALA A 129 -22.20 -16.10 -13.06
N ALA A 130 -20.94 -16.38 -12.74
CA ALA A 130 -20.29 -17.67 -13.02
C ALA A 130 -20.12 -18.56 -11.77
N GLY A 131 -20.46 -18.05 -10.58
CA GLY A 131 -20.32 -18.75 -9.30
C GLY A 131 -18.87 -19.00 -8.90
N LEU A 132 -18.67 -19.78 -7.82
CA LEU A 132 -17.35 -20.02 -7.22
C LEU A 132 -16.44 -20.96 -8.02
N GLY A 133 -16.99 -21.75 -8.95
CA GLY A 133 -16.25 -22.79 -9.67
C GLY A 133 -15.00 -22.27 -10.40
N PRO A 134 -15.11 -21.25 -11.26
CA PRO A 134 -13.96 -20.65 -11.96
C PRO A 134 -12.90 -20.08 -11.01
N LEU A 135 -13.32 -19.43 -9.91
CA LEU A 135 -12.39 -18.87 -8.93
C LEU A 135 -11.62 -19.98 -8.20
N LEU A 136 -12.32 -21.03 -7.75
CA LEU A 136 -11.68 -22.18 -7.12
C LEU A 136 -10.70 -22.88 -8.07
N ALA A 137 -11.06 -23.01 -9.35
CA ALA A 137 -10.17 -23.58 -10.37
C ALA A 137 -8.91 -22.70 -10.54
N ALA A 138 -9.07 -21.38 -10.64
CA ALA A 138 -7.95 -20.44 -10.74
C ALA A 138 -7.02 -20.50 -9.51
N LEU A 139 -7.58 -20.58 -8.29
CA LEU A 139 -6.79 -20.65 -7.05
C LEU A 139 -6.14 -22.02 -6.80
N SER A 140 -6.71 -23.11 -7.33
CA SER A 140 -6.24 -24.48 -7.08
C SER A 140 -5.05 -24.90 -7.94
N ARG A 141 -4.67 -24.10 -8.95
CA ARG A 141 -3.47 -24.35 -9.77
C ARG A 141 -2.24 -24.17 -8.88
N ARG A 142 -1.76 -25.23 -8.24
CA ARG A 142 -0.43 -25.23 -7.57
C ARG A 142 0.60 -24.68 -8.56
N GLY A 143 1.38 -23.68 -8.16
CA GLY A 143 2.35 -22.94 -8.98
C GLY A 143 3.44 -23.80 -9.65
N ARG A 144 3.06 -24.62 -10.62
CA ARG A 144 3.96 -25.28 -11.58
C ARG A 144 3.43 -25.07 -12.98
N ARG A 145 4.36 -24.66 -13.85
CA ARG A 145 4.27 -24.35 -15.29
C ARG A 145 3.81 -22.93 -15.64
N TYR A 146 4.75 -22.00 -15.54
CA TYR A 146 5.00 -21.02 -16.61
C TYR A 146 6.49 -20.91 -17.00
N ALA A 147 7.39 -21.67 -16.38
CA ALA A 147 8.79 -21.79 -16.83
C ALA A 147 8.97 -22.58 -18.14
N GLU A 148 7.94 -23.33 -18.59
CA GLU A 148 8.01 -24.12 -19.83
C GLU A 148 7.54 -23.34 -21.08
N ASP A 149 6.71 -22.29 -20.91
CA ASP A 149 6.21 -21.49 -22.05
C ASP A 149 7.25 -20.48 -22.55
N ASP A 150 8.07 -19.90 -21.66
CA ASP A 150 9.14 -18.98 -22.06
C ASP A 150 10.30 -19.71 -22.77
N ALA A 151 10.53 -20.98 -22.46
CA ALA A 151 11.52 -21.81 -23.16
C ALA A 151 11.07 -22.20 -24.57
N ALA A 152 9.76 -22.33 -24.81
CA ALA A 152 9.22 -22.62 -26.13
C ALA A 152 9.28 -21.42 -27.10
N ILE A 153 9.20 -20.19 -26.58
CA ILE A 153 9.30 -18.95 -27.38
C ILE A 153 10.75 -18.62 -27.74
N LEU A 154 11.73 -19.00 -26.91
CA LEU A 154 13.16 -18.79 -27.20
C LEU A 154 13.78 -19.86 -28.14
N LEU A 155 13.01 -20.90 -28.51
CA LEU A 155 13.43 -21.98 -29.41
C LEU A 155 12.65 -22.02 -30.74
N SER A 156 11.87 -20.97 -31.04
CA SER A 156 11.14 -20.75 -32.30
C SER A 156 11.60 -19.49 -33.01
#